data_AF-A0A2N3CN27-F1
#
_entry.id   AF-A0A2N3CN27-F1
#
_cell.length_a   1.000
_cell.length_b   1.000
_cell.length_c   1.000
_cell.angle_alpha   90.00
_cell.angle_beta   90.00
_cell.angle_gamma   90.00
#
_symmetry.space_group_name_H-M   'P 1'
#
loop_
_entity.id
_entity.type
_entity.pdbx_description
1 polymer ?
#
loop_
_entity_poly.entity_id
_entity_poly.type
_entity_poly.pdbx_seq_one_letter_code
_entity_poly.pdbx_strand_id
1 'polypeptide(L)' 'MTGTQETFTLPARRGRAVRLLAGQAIRIVNTHGTQVVDTWCFSAEDLTEFMSNEHMRPTLGR' A
#
# COMPACT_ATOMS: atom_id res chain seq x y z
N MET A 1 17.82 2.12 12.72
CA MET A 1 17.53 0.77 12.22
C MET A 1 17.55 0.80 10.70
N THR A 2 18.67 0.43 10.07
CA THR A 2 18.81 0.34 8.62
C THR A 2 18.69 -1.13 8.22
N GLY A 3 17.46 -1.65 8.21
CA GLY A 3 17.17 -2.91 7.54
C GLY A 3 17.29 -2.69 6.02
N THR A 4 17.92 -3.62 5.33
CA THR A 4 18.04 -3.60 3.87
C THR A 4 16.65 -3.51 3.26
N GLN A 5 16.35 -2.42 2.53
CA GLN A 5 15.06 -2.26 1.85
C GLN A 5 15.04 -3.16 0.61
N GLU A 6 14.39 -4.32 0.70
CA GLU A 6 14.18 -5.19 -0.45
C GLU A 6 13.20 -4.52 -1.43
N THR A 7 13.65 -4.29 -2.66
CA THR A 7 12.82 -3.75 -3.74
C THR A 7 12.34 -4.89 -4.62
N PHE A 8 11.07 -4.87 -5.01
CA PHE A 8 10.51 -5.80 -5.97
C PHE A 8 9.79 -5.05 -7.09
N THR A 9 9.79 -5.65 -8.28
CA THR A 9 9.03 -5.14 -9.42
C THR A 9 7.62 -5.70 -9.37
N LEU A 10 6.61 -4.82 -9.42
CA LEU A 10 5.22 -5.20 -9.71
C LEU A 10 5.06 -5.23 -11.24
N PRO A 11 4.86 -6.40 -11.87
CA PRO A 11 4.68 -6.46 -13.32
C PRO A 11 3.40 -5.73 -13.73
N ALA A 12 3.39 -5.15 -14.93
CA ALA A 12 2.20 -4.51 -15.48
C ALA A 12 0.99 -5.45 -15.43
N ARG A 13 -0.18 -4.90 -15.06
CA ARG A 13 -1.47 -5.63 -14.98
C ARG A 13 -1.49 -6.78 -13.96
N ARG A 14 -0.59 -6.75 -12.96
CA ARG A 14 -0.57 -7.71 -11.84
C ARG A 14 -0.76 -6.97 -10.52
N GLY A 15 -1.17 -7.71 -9.50
CA GLY A 15 -1.24 -7.27 -8.11
C GLY A 15 -0.27 -8.06 -7.24
N ARG A 16 0.09 -7.50 -6.08
CA ARG A 16 0.87 -8.19 -5.04
C ARG A 16 0.39 -7.77 -3.66
N ALA A 17 0.28 -8.73 -2.74
CA ALA A 17 0.08 -8.47 -1.33
C ALA A 17 1.44 -8.43 -0.60
N VAL A 18 1.59 -7.51 0.33
CA VAL A 18 2.76 -7.38 1.21
C VAL A 18 2.26 -7.25 2.64
N ARG A 19 2.77 -8.08 3.55
CA ARG A 19 2.46 -7.98 4.98
C ARG A 19 3.38 -6.94 5.61
N LEU A 20 2.80 -6.04 6.40
CA LEU A 20 3.53 -5.05 7.17
C LEU A 20 3.21 -5.25 8.65
N LEU A 21 4.20 -5.03 9.50
CA LEU A 21 4.04 -4.91 10.95
C LEU A 21 3.81 -3.44 11.32
N ALA A 22 3.23 -3.20 12.49
CA ALA A 22 3.04 -1.85 13.01
C ALA A 22 4.37 -1.07 13.04
N GLY A 23 4.35 0.16 12.53
CA GLY A 23 5.54 1.01 12.40
C GLY A 23 6.40 0.76 11.15
N GLN A 24 6.09 -0.26 10.34
CA GLN A 24 6.72 -0.44 9.03
C GLN A 24 6.02 0.39 7.94
N ALA A 25 6.73 0.64 6.84
CA ALA A 25 6.22 1.37 5.70
C ALA A 25 6.59 0.65 4.38
N ILE A 26 5.74 0.84 3.37
CA ILE A 26 6.01 0.46 1.99
C ILE A 26 6.24 1.71 1.14
N ARG A 27 7.20 1.64 0.21
CA ARG A 27 7.47 2.71 -0.74
C ARG A 27 7.12 2.25 -2.15
N ILE A 28 6.17 2.94 -2.78
CA ILE A 28 5.80 2.73 -4.18
C ILE A 28 6.66 3.65 -5.04
N VAL A 29 7.40 3.07 -5.99
CA VAL A 29 8.28 3.81 -6.92
C VAL A 29 7.70 3.70 -8.33
N ASN A 30 7.24 4.82 -8.88
CA ASN A 30 6.77 4.89 -10.26
C ASN A 30 7.99 5.00 -11.20
N THR A 31 8.37 3.89 -11.83
CA THR A 31 9.60 3.78 -12.64
C THR A 31 9.49 4.47 -13.99
N HIS A 32 8.33 4.40 -14.65
CA HIS A 32 8.11 4.88 -16.03
C HIS A 32 7.22 6.14 -16.11
N GLY A 33 6.80 6.68 -14.97
CA GLY A 33 6.19 8.01 -14.83
C GLY A 33 4.67 8.07 -14.92
N THR A 34 4.01 7.21 -15.69
CA THR A 34 2.55 7.29 -15.92
C THR A 34 1.74 6.15 -15.33
N GLN A 35 2.39 5.15 -14.73
CA GLN A 35 1.69 4.01 -14.16
C GLN A 35 1.02 4.36 -12.83
N VAL A 36 -0.28 4.06 -12.72
CA VAL A 36 -1.04 4.12 -11.48
C VAL A 36 -1.06 2.75 -10.81
N VAL A 37 -1.08 2.74 -9.48
CA VAL A 37 -1.25 1.53 -8.66
C VAL A 37 -2.49 1.72 -7.79
N ASP A 38 -3.49 0.88 -8.00
CA ASP A 38 -4.61 0.78 -7.07
C ASP A 38 -4.12 0.13 -5.77
N THR A 39 -4.41 0.77 -4.63
CA THR A 39 -3.88 0.38 -3.33
C THR A 39 -5.01 0.07 -2.37
N TRP A 40 -4.90 -1.08 -1.70
CA TRP A 40 -5.76 -1.49 -0.60
C TRP A 40 -4.90 -1.88 0.60
N CYS A 41 -5.41 -1.67 1.80
CA CYS A 41 -4.81 -2.11 3.04
C CYS A 41 -5.89 -2.79 3.88
N PHE A 42 -5.55 -3.92 4.48
CA PHE A 42 -6.44 -4.71 5.33
C PHE A 42 -5.75 -4.93 6.67
N SER A 43 -6.52 -5.02 7.75
CA SER A 43 -5.98 -5.49 9.01
C SER A 43 -5.49 -6.92 8.83
N ALA A 44 -4.29 -7.20 9.35
CA ALA A 44 -3.67 -8.51 9.25
C ALA A 44 -4.30 -9.55 10.21
N GLU A 45 -5.14 -9.07 11.13
CA GLU A 45 -5.88 -9.83 12.14
C GLU A 45 -7.35 -10.02 11.71
N ASP A 46 -7.91 -9.09 10.94
CA ASP A 46 -9.29 -9.15 10.43
C ASP A 46 -9.39 -8.58 9.00
N LEU A 47 -9.63 -9.45 8.01
CA LEU A 47 -9.77 -9.02 6.61
C LEU A 47 -11.09 -8.27 6.32
N THR A 48 -12.03 -8.24 7.28
CA THR A 48 -13.24 -7.42 7.17
C THR A 48 -13.00 -5.97 7.57
N GLU A 49 -11.87 -5.67 8.22
CA GLU A 49 -11.40 -4.32 8.50
C GLU A 49 -10.39 -3.89 7.42
N PHE A 50 -10.67 -2.77 6.74
CA PHE A 50 -9.88 -2.30 5.62
C PHE A 50 -9.84 -0.78 5.50
N MET A 51 -8.85 -0.29 4.75
CA MET A 51 -8.76 1.11 4.33
C MET A 51 -10.02 1.49 3.56
N SER A 52 -10.80 2.38 4.15
CA SER A 52 -12.02 2.89 3.55
C SER A 52 -11.81 4.31 3.01
N ASN A 53 -11.88 4.44 1.69
CA ASN A 53 -11.72 5.74 1.03
C ASN A 53 -12.92 6.66 1.28
N GLU A 54 -14.12 6.11 1.43
CA GLU A 54 -15.35 6.87 1.74
C GLU A 54 -15.35 7.48 3.13
N HIS A 55 -14.75 6.81 4.13
CA HIS A 55 -14.54 7.38 5.44
C HIS A 55 -13.31 8.30 5.46
N MET A 56 -12.23 7.95 4.74
CA MET A 56 -11.01 8.76 4.68
C MET A 56 -11.25 10.16 4.08
N ARG A 57 -12.02 10.26 2.98
CA ARG A 57 -12.28 11.53 2.27
C ARG A 57 -12.78 12.66 3.20
N PRO A 58 -13.87 12.49 3.98
CA PRO A 58 -14.33 13.52 4.91
C PRO A 58 -13.37 13.72 6.09
N THR A 59 -12.70 12.65 6.58
CA THR A 59 -11.75 12.76 7.69
C THR A 59 -10.52 13.61 7.35
N LEU A 60 -10.05 13.56 6.10
CA LEU A 60 -8.91 14.37 5.64
C LEU A 60 -9.27 15.84 5.35
N GLY A 61 -10.55 16.23 5.48
CA GLY A 61 -10.97 17.63 5.50
C GLY A 61 -10.68 18.40 4.22
N ARG A 62 -11.09 17.87 3.06
CA ARG A 62 -11.16 18.64 1.82
C ARG A 62 -12.58 19.09 1.52
#